data_AF-A0A415Q8L0-F1
#
_entry.id   AF-A0A415Q8L0-F1
#
_cell.length_a   1.000
_cell.length_b   1.000
_cell.length_c   1.000
_cell.angle_alpha   90.00
_cell.angle_beta   90.00
_cell.angle_gamma   90.00
#
_symmetry.space_group_name_H-M   'P 1'
#
loop_
_entity.id
_entity.type
_entity.pdbx_description
1 polymer ?
#
loop_
_entity_poly.entity_id
_entity_poly.type
_entity_poly.pdbx_seq_one_letter_code
_entity_poly.pdbx_strand_id
1 'polypeptide(L)'
;NPFVGKSFEEIDHMFRMKGLEVKYFDPVGKKGSYINSKTGTSYFIDPGRMYKKGYEGPHVDVFYNGHSKYEKAKFFLDGSPKQYKELKTKK
;
A
#
# COMPACT_ATOMS: atom_id res chain seq x y z
N ASN A 1 6.71 -7.13 8.02
CA ASN A 1 6.22 -6.38 6.83
C ASN A 1 6.51 -7.27 5.63
N PRO A 2 5.51 -7.74 4.87
CA PRO A 2 5.74 -8.74 3.82
C PRO A 2 6.46 -8.18 2.58
N PHE A 3 6.55 -6.86 2.45
CA PHE A 3 7.06 -6.18 1.26
C PHE A 3 8.53 -5.77 1.38
N VAL A 4 9.18 -5.99 2.52
CA VAL A 4 10.58 -5.61 2.72
C VAL A 4 11.47 -6.32 1.70
N GLY A 5 12.34 -5.55 1.04
CA GLY A 5 13.30 -6.03 0.04
C GLY A 5 12.70 -6.47 -1.29
N LYS A 6 11.38 -6.31 -1.50
CA LYS A 6 10.72 -6.71 -2.76
C LYS A 6 10.68 -5.57 -3.76
N SER A 7 10.80 -5.90 -5.04
CA SER A 7 10.54 -4.99 -6.14
C SER A 7 9.04 -4.74 -6.32
N PHE A 8 8.67 -3.68 -7.05
CA PHE A 8 7.26 -3.39 -7.33
C PHE A 8 6.62 -4.47 -8.21
N GLU A 9 7.41 -5.05 -9.12
CA GLU A 9 7.01 -6.16 -9.99
C GLU A 9 6.77 -7.44 -9.18
N GLU A 10 7.62 -7.72 -8.18
CA GLU A 10 7.39 -8.84 -7.26
C GLU A 10 6.12 -8.65 -6.42
N ILE A 11 5.86 -7.41 -5.96
CA ILE A 11 4.65 -7.09 -5.20
C ILE A 11 3.39 -7.18 -6.08
N ASP A 12 3.42 -6.68 -7.32
CA ASP A 12 2.35 -6.85 -8.31
C ASP A 12 2.05 -8.35 -8.53
N HIS A 13 3.09 -9.14 -8.79
CA HIS A 13 2.95 -10.57 -8.99
C HIS A 13 2.34 -11.26 -7.75
N MET A 14 2.79 -10.91 -6.54
CA MET A 14 2.21 -11.41 -5.30
C MET A 14 0.72 -11.04 -5.14
N PHE A 15 0.33 -9.82 -5.49
CA PHE A 15 -1.07 -9.38 -5.41
C PHE A 15 -1.97 -10.10 -6.41
N ARG A 16 -1.50 -10.29 -7.64
CA ARG A 16 -2.21 -11.08 -8.66
C ARG A 16 -2.35 -12.55 -8.24
N MET A 17 -1.26 -13.17 -7.75
CA MET A 17 -1.28 -14.55 -7.26
C MET A 17 -2.22 -14.75 -6.06
N LYS A 18 -2.42 -13.72 -5.25
CA LYS A 18 -3.41 -13.72 -4.16
C LYS A 18 -4.86 -13.50 -4.63
N GLY A 19 -5.07 -13.30 -5.93
CA GLY A 19 -6.38 -13.04 -6.51
C GLY A 19 -6.93 -11.66 -6.15
N LEU A 20 -6.06 -10.68 -5.89
CA LEU A 20 -6.51 -9.29 -5.77
C LEU A 20 -6.89 -8.75 -7.14
N GLU A 21 -8.00 -8.04 -7.22
CA GLU A 21 -8.42 -7.37 -8.45
C GLU A 21 -7.54 -6.15 -8.69
N VAL A 22 -7.01 -6.02 -9.91
CA VAL A 22 -6.28 -4.84 -10.33
C VAL A 22 -7.28 -3.74 -10.68
N LYS A 23 -7.22 -2.61 -9.98
CA LYS A 23 -7.96 -1.39 -10.34
C LYS A 23 -7.14 -0.51 -11.28
N TYR A 24 -5.82 -0.49 -11.11
CA TYR A 24 -4.90 0.26 -11.96
C TYR A 24 -3.49 -0.33 -11.87
N PHE A 25 -2.75 -0.33 -12.96
CA PHE A 25 -1.33 -0.67 -12.96
C PHE A 25 -0.59 0.17 -14.00
N ASP A 26 0.47 0.85 -13.57
CA ASP A 26 1.38 1.61 -14.41
C ASP A 26 2.78 1.00 -14.31
N PRO A 27 3.21 0.25 -15.34
CA PRO A 27 4.53 -0.37 -15.36
C PRO A 27 5.67 0.66 -15.48
N VAL A 28 5.41 1.83 -16.07
CA VAL A 28 6.43 2.88 -16.27
C VAL A 28 6.65 3.64 -14.97
N GLY A 29 5.56 4.10 -14.36
CA GLY A 29 5.59 4.77 -13.07
C GLY A 29 5.74 3.84 -11.87
N LYS A 30 5.74 2.51 -12.09
CA LYS A 30 5.80 1.46 -11.05
C LYS A 30 4.75 1.64 -9.95
N LYS A 31 3.55 2.06 -10.35
CA LYS A 31 2.40 2.26 -9.47
C LYS A 31 1.37 1.17 -9.71
N GLY A 32 0.69 0.75 -8.67
CA GLY A 32 -0.38 -0.24 -8.79
C GLY A 32 -1.44 -0.05 -7.73
N SER A 33 -2.70 -0.26 -8.09
CA SER A 33 -3.85 -0.22 -7.20
C SER A 33 -4.62 -1.52 -7.30
N TYR A 34 -4.85 -2.16 -6.16
CA TYR A 34 -5.49 -3.47 -6.07
C TYR A 34 -6.55 -3.44 -4.99
N ILE A 35 -7.59 -4.25 -5.13
CA ILE A 35 -8.61 -4.45 -4.10
C ILE A 35 -8.76 -5.94 -3.79
N ASN A 36 -8.94 -6.25 -2.52
CA ASN A 36 -9.46 -7.55 -2.11
C ASN A 36 -10.99 -7.48 -2.14
N SER A 37 -11.63 -8.03 -3.16
CA SER A 37 -13.10 -7.97 -3.31
C SER A 37 -13.87 -8.68 -2.20
N LYS A 38 -13.22 -9.59 -1.46
CA LYS A 38 -13.84 -10.27 -0.31
C LYS A 38 -13.93 -9.36 0.92
N THR A 39 -12.95 -8.48 1.12
CA THR A 39 -12.87 -7.63 2.32
C THR A 39 -13.10 -6.15 2.03
N GLY A 40 -13.00 -5.72 0.78
CA GLY A 40 -12.98 -4.32 0.36
C GLY A 40 -11.68 -3.58 0.71
N THR A 41 -10.65 -4.27 1.23
CA THR A 41 -9.35 -3.64 1.55
C THR A 41 -8.58 -3.34 0.27
N SER A 42 -8.09 -2.11 0.13
CA SER A 42 -7.34 -1.67 -1.04
C SER A 42 -5.85 -1.55 -0.74
N TYR A 43 -5.02 -1.83 -1.74
CA TYR A 43 -3.57 -1.83 -1.68
C TYR A 43 -3.03 -0.94 -2.79
N PHE A 44 -2.10 -0.05 -2.45
CA PHE A 44 -1.47 0.83 -3.42
C PHE A 44 0.05 0.71 -3.34
N ILE A 45 0.67 0.35 -4.46
CA ILE A 45 2.12 0.31 -4.63
C ILE A 45 2.56 1.72 -5.03
N ASP A 46 3.38 2.36 -4.20
CA ASP A 46 3.90 3.70 -4.45
C ASP A 46 5.44 3.69 -4.48
N PRO A 47 6.07 4.16 -5.57
CA PRO A 47 7.53 4.28 -5.63
C PRO A 47 8.12 5.33 -4.69
N GLY A 48 7.27 6.11 -4.02
CA GLY A 48 7.68 7.24 -3.22
C GLY A 48 8.01 8.45 -4.11
N ARG A 49 8.18 9.60 -3.46
CA ARG A 49 8.60 10.84 -4.13
C ARG A 49 9.09 11.87 -3.12
N MET A 50 9.73 12.92 -3.63
CA MET A 50 10.06 14.09 -2.84
C MET A 50 8.79 14.92 -2.57
N TYR A 51 8.53 15.24 -1.30
CA TYR A 51 7.49 16.17 -0.87
C TYR A 51 8.11 17.37 -0.18
N LYS A 52 7.31 18.44 0.03
CA LYS A 52 7.75 19.63 0.79
C LYS A 52 8.31 19.31 2.18
N LYS A 53 7.86 18.21 2.80
CA LYS A 53 8.27 17.78 4.14
C LYS A 53 9.48 16.83 4.14
N GLY A 54 10.01 16.47 2.96
CA GLY A 54 11.10 15.53 2.81
C GLY A 54 10.79 14.42 1.81
N TYR A 55 11.77 13.54 1.63
CA TYR A 55 11.66 12.36 0.80
C TYR A 55 10.81 11.30 1.49
N GLU A 56 9.84 10.75 0.75
CA GLU A 56 9.12 9.55 1.15
C GLU A 56 9.60 8.39 0.29
N GLY A 57 10.11 7.35 0.95
CA GLY A 57 10.60 6.17 0.27
C GLY A 57 9.51 5.26 -0.30
N PRO A 58 9.88 4.27 -1.12
CA PRO A 58 8.99 3.24 -1.65
C PRO A 58 8.17 2.54 -0.56
N HIS A 59 6.87 2.40 -0.79
CA HIS A 59 5.97 1.78 0.17
C HIS A 59 4.74 1.15 -0.47
N VAL A 60 4.06 0.30 0.30
CA VAL A 60 2.69 -0.12 0.03
C VAL A 60 1.75 0.53 1.04
N ASP A 61 0.79 1.27 0.53
CA ASP A 61 -0.34 1.77 1.31
C ASP A 61 -1.45 0.73 1.36
N VAL A 62 -1.98 0.45 2.54
CA VAL A 62 -3.11 -0.45 2.79
C VAL A 62 -4.24 0.36 3.39
N PHE A 63 -5.34 0.46 2.66
CA PHE A 63 -6.57 1.11 3.12
C PHE A 63 -7.53 0.04 3.62
N TYR A 64 -7.72 0.01 4.92
CA TYR A 64 -8.55 -1.01 5.54
C TYR A 64 -10.03 -0.69 5.40
N ASN A 65 -10.81 -1.69 5.00
CA ASN A 65 -12.26 -1.61 5.05
C ASN A 65 -12.75 -2.34 6.32
N GLY A 66 -13.25 -1.59 7.30
CA GLY A 66 -13.80 -2.16 8.55
C GLY A 66 -12.79 -2.52 9.64
N HIS A 67 -11.55 -2.01 9.62
CA HIS A 67 -10.60 -2.23 10.71
C HIS A 67 -10.98 -1.40 11.94
N SER A 68 -10.90 -1.99 13.14
CA SER A 68 -11.40 -1.40 14.39
C SER A 68 -10.69 -0.11 14.84
N LYS A 69 -9.41 0.04 14.50
CA LYS A 69 -8.55 1.15 14.96
C LYS A 69 -7.95 2.06 13.88
N TYR A 70 -7.75 1.56 12.66
CA TYR A 70 -6.90 2.22 11.65
C TYR A 70 -7.64 2.32 10.33
N GLU A 71 -7.59 3.49 9.71
CA GLU A 71 -8.07 3.74 8.34
C GLU A 71 -7.06 3.21 7.31
N LYS A 72 -5.77 3.42 7.61
CA LYS A 72 -4.68 3.16 6.67
C LYS A 72 -3.43 2.71 7.39
N ALA A 73 -2.66 1.84 6.77
CA ALA A 73 -1.27 1.56 7.14
C ALA A 73 -0.34 1.73 5.94
N LYS A 74 0.88 2.18 6.20
CA LYS A 74 1.95 2.31 5.23
C LYS A 74 3.06 1.34 5.57
N PHE A 75 3.46 0.53 4.60
CA PHE A 75 4.49 -0.48 4.73
C PHE A 75 5.66 -0.13 3.82
N PHE A 76 6.74 0.42 4.39
CA PHE A 76 7.92 0.77 3.61
C PHE A 76 8.72 -0.45 3.14
N LEU A 77 9.20 -0.44 1.91
CA LEU A 77 9.95 -1.56 1.32
C LEU A 77 11.38 -1.66 1.87
N ASP A 78 11.92 -0.57 2.41
CA ASP A 78 13.27 -0.47 3.00
C ASP A 78 13.37 -1.09 4.41
N GLY A 79 12.27 -1.54 5.00
CA GLY A 79 12.22 -2.06 6.37
C GLY A 79 11.95 -1.02 7.45
N SER A 80 11.77 0.25 7.09
CA SER A 80 11.38 1.32 8.01
C SER A 80 10.07 0.99 8.75
N PRO A 81 9.90 1.51 9.98
CA PRO A 81 8.68 1.27 10.76
C PRO A 81 7.41 1.63 10.01
N LYS A 82 6.39 0.79 10.14
CA LYS A 82 5.08 1.04 9.54
C LYS A 82 4.47 2.31 10.12
N GLN A 83 3.83 3.10 9.27
CA GLN A 83 3.03 4.24 9.72
C GLN A 83 1.55 3.87 9.69
N TYR A 84 0.81 4.30 10.70
CA TYR A 84 -0.63 4.05 10.79
C TYR A 84 -1.38 5.38 10.81
N LYS A 85 -2.53 5.40 10.15
CA LYS A 85 -3.51 6.47 10.28
C LYS A 85 -4.71 5.92 11.04
N GLU A 86 -4.97 6.47 12.21
CA GLU A 86 -6.12 6.08 13.03
C GLU A 86 -7.43 6.52 12.37
N LEU A 87 -8.51 5.82 12.72
CA LEU A 87 -9.86 6.25 12.34
C LEU A 87 -10.12 7.63 12.90
N LYS A 88 -10.67 8.53 12.09
CA LYS A 88 -11.17 9.81 12.60
C LYS A 88 -12.40 9.51 13.46
N THR A 89 -12.28 9.64 14.78
CA THR A 89 -13.45 9.76 15.66
C THR A 89 -14.21 11.01 15.22
N LYS A 90 -15.45 10.83 14.78
CA LYS A 90 -16.37 11.96 14.61
C LYS A 90 -16.52 12.59 16.00
N LYS A 91 -16.00 13.81 16.15
CA LYS A 91 -16.33 14.68 17.29
C LYS A 91 -17.76 15.18 17.13
#